data_AF-A0A948UBZ5-F1
#
_entry.id   AF-A0A948UBZ5-F1
#
_cell.length_a   1.000
_cell.length_b   1.000
_cell.length_c   1.000
_cell.angle_alpha   90.00
_cell.angle_beta   90.00
_cell.angle_gamma   90.00
#
_symmetry.space_group_name_H-M   'P 1'
#
loop_
_entity.id
_entity.type
_entity.pdbx_description
1 polymer ?
#
loop_
_entity_poly.entity_id
_entity_poly.type
_entity_poly.pdbx_seq_one_letter_code
_entity_poly.pdbx_strand_id
1 'polypeptide(L)'
;MSFTEKDRKLRSKPGNSFPELSPSTLSAALALALKTEFGALASSVKTVARLTNSNERAVRNWFDGKNSPSADNLVILMHHSDQILRTVLELADRRDLVLAVGLSGLRAQLVDVLAAIDSAQS
;
A
#
# COMPACT_ATOMS: atom_id res chain seq x y z
N MET A 1 -24.19 -20.06 32.49
CA MET A 1 -23.05 -19.81 33.38
C MET A 1 -22.84 -18.30 33.45
N SER A 2 -23.04 -17.68 34.62
CA SER A 2 -22.92 -16.22 34.80
C SER A 2 -21.50 -15.87 35.26
N PHE A 3 -20.85 -14.92 34.60
CA PHE A 3 -19.51 -14.44 34.98
C PHE A 3 -19.55 -13.82 36.37
N THR A 4 -18.54 -14.13 37.20
CA THR A 4 -18.46 -13.66 38.59
C THR A 4 -18.07 -12.18 38.63
N GLU A 5 -18.37 -11.50 39.74
CA GLU A 5 -18.08 -10.08 39.94
C GLU A 5 -16.58 -9.73 39.81
N LYS A 6 -15.69 -10.73 40.03
CA LYS A 6 -14.24 -10.60 39.85
C LYS A 6 -13.83 -10.57 38.37
N ASP A 7 -14.52 -11.30 37.50
CA ASP A 7 -14.26 -11.31 36.05
C ASP A 7 -14.55 -9.93 35.43
N ARG A 8 -15.50 -9.19 36.01
CA ARG A 8 -15.89 -7.84 35.59
C ARG A 8 -14.85 -6.75 35.91
N LYS A 9 -13.81 -7.06 36.70
CA LYS A 9 -12.76 -6.11 37.13
C LYS A 9 -11.42 -6.31 36.43
N LEU A 10 -11.35 -7.14 35.39
CA LEU A 10 -10.21 -7.19 34.47
C LEU A 10 -10.20 -5.94 33.57
N ARG A 11 -9.87 -4.78 34.14
CA ARG A 11 -9.47 -3.63 33.34
C ARG A 11 -8.04 -3.84 32.89
N SER A 12 -7.83 -4.02 31.60
CA SER A 12 -6.52 -3.91 30.97
C SER A 12 -5.87 -2.61 31.45
N LYS A 13 -4.67 -2.67 32.03
CA LYS A 13 -3.85 -1.47 32.24
C LYS A 13 -3.72 -0.76 30.88
N PRO A 14 -3.73 0.57 30.78
CA PRO A 14 -3.47 1.28 29.53
C PRO A 14 -1.99 1.10 29.16
N GLY A 15 -1.66 -0.10 28.67
CA GLY A 15 -0.37 -0.48 28.14
C GLY A 15 -0.42 -0.31 26.64
N ASN A 16 0.42 0.59 26.14
CA ASN A 16 0.68 0.91 24.74
C ASN A 16 -0.58 1.28 23.93
N SER A 17 -0.81 2.58 23.77
CA SER A 17 -1.76 3.09 22.78
C SER A 17 -1.42 2.54 21.40
N PHE A 18 -2.41 1.95 20.71
CA PHE A 18 -2.23 1.61 19.31
C PHE A 18 -1.94 2.88 18.50
N PRO A 19 -1.06 2.83 17.50
CA PRO A 19 -0.85 3.96 16.60
C PRO A 19 -2.20 4.33 15.94
N GLU A 20 -2.58 5.60 16.06
CA GLU A 20 -3.81 6.11 15.45
C GLU A 20 -3.58 6.31 13.94
N LEU A 21 -3.93 5.31 13.14
CA LEU A 21 -4.03 5.49 11.69
C LEU A 21 -5.42 6.02 11.36
N SER A 22 -5.54 7.32 11.17
CA SER A 22 -6.80 7.91 10.73
C SER A 22 -7.13 7.47 9.29
N PRO A 23 -8.40 7.24 8.94
CA PRO A 23 -8.78 6.89 7.57
C PRO A 23 -8.31 7.92 6.53
N SER A 24 -8.26 9.20 6.90
CA SER A 24 -7.79 10.28 6.01
C SER A 24 -6.28 10.25 5.80
N THR A 25 -5.50 9.86 6.81
CA THR A 25 -4.05 9.66 6.66
C THR A 25 -3.76 8.52 5.68
N LEU A 26 -4.48 7.40 5.81
CA LEU A 26 -4.33 6.27 4.91
C LEU A 26 -4.72 6.64 3.47
N SER A 27 -5.87 7.28 3.28
CA SER A 27 -6.34 7.65 1.94
C SER A 27 -5.41 8.65 1.26
N ALA A 28 -4.88 9.63 2.00
CA ALA A 28 -3.93 10.60 1.46
C ALA A 28 -2.59 9.96 1.06
N ALA A 29 -2.05 9.07 1.89
CA ALA A 29 -0.79 8.38 1.59
C ALA A 29 -0.93 7.47 0.36
N LEU A 30 -2.01 6.69 0.28
CA LEU A 30 -2.29 5.84 -0.87
C LEU A 30 -2.55 6.65 -2.16
N ALA A 31 -3.23 7.80 -2.04
CA ALA A 31 -3.43 8.70 -3.19
C ALA A 31 -2.10 9.23 -3.76
N LEU A 32 -1.17 9.59 -2.88
CA LEU A 32 0.16 10.03 -3.28
C LEU A 32 0.93 8.88 -3.94
N ALA A 33 0.92 7.69 -3.34
CA ALA A 33 1.60 6.52 -3.89
C ALA A 33 1.05 6.11 -5.26
N LEU A 34 -0.28 6.15 -5.46
CA LEU A 34 -0.93 5.90 -6.75
C LEU A 34 -0.48 6.91 -7.82
N LYS A 35 -0.39 8.19 -7.46
CA LYS A 35 0.08 9.25 -8.37
C LYS A 35 1.55 9.09 -8.72
N THR A 36 2.38 8.69 -7.77
CA THR A 36 3.82 8.44 -8.00
C THR A 36 4.03 7.25 -8.92
N GLU A 37 3.28 6.16 -8.71
CA GLU A 37 3.46 4.94 -9.49
C GLU A 37 2.85 5.02 -10.89
N PHE A 38 1.58 5.43 -10.99
CA PHE A 38 0.81 5.34 -12.23
C PHE A 38 0.69 6.69 -12.96
N GLY A 39 1.14 7.79 -12.35
CA GLY A 39 0.94 9.15 -12.83
C GLY A 39 -0.41 9.75 -12.40
N ALA A 40 -0.63 11.03 -12.69
CA ALA A 40 -1.82 11.77 -12.27
C ALA A 40 -2.85 12.03 -13.40
N LEU A 41 -2.72 11.33 -14.53
CA LEU A 41 -3.57 11.53 -15.70
C LEU A 41 -4.86 10.70 -15.64
N ALA A 42 -5.86 11.06 -16.44
CA ALA A 42 -7.08 10.27 -16.56
C ALA A 42 -6.81 8.85 -17.07
N SER A 43 -5.77 8.65 -17.89
CA SER A 43 -5.31 7.33 -18.31
C SER A 43 -4.82 6.47 -17.14
N SER A 44 -4.16 7.06 -16.14
CA SER A 44 -3.71 6.37 -14.93
C SER A 44 -4.89 5.77 -14.15
N VAL A 45 -5.98 6.53 -14.00
CA VAL A 45 -7.22 6.05 -13.37
C VAL A 45 -7.79 4.84 -14.11
N LYS A 46 -7.81 4.87 -15.46
CA LYS A 46 -8.30 3.75 -16.27
C LYS A 46 -7.44 2.51 -16.14
N THR A 47 -6.12 2.69 -16.13
CA THR A 47 -5.16 1.59 -15.92
C THR A 47 -5.41 0.90 -14.60
N VAL A 48 -5.52 1.66 -13.50
CA VAL A 48 -5.76 1.11 -12.17
C VAL A 48 -7.14 0.47 -12.07
N ALA A 49 -8.19 1.08 -12.63
CA ALA A 49 -9.53 0.50 -12.68
C ALA A 49 -9.55 -0.87 -13.38
N ARG A 50 -8.79 -1.01 -14.47
CA ARG A 50 -8.64 -2.30 -15.16
C ARG A 50 -7.85 -3.32 -14.33
N LEU A 51 -6.77 -2.91 -13.68
CA LEU A 51 -5.94 -3.78 -12.82
C LEU A 51 -6.75 -4.35 -11.65
N THR A 52 -7.54 -3.50 -10.99
CA THR A 52 -8.30 -3.89 -9.79
C THR A 52 -9.74 -4.31 -10.09
N ASN A 53 -10.11 -4.44 -11.37
CA ASN A 53 -11.48 -4.69 -11.82
C ASN A 53 -12.53 -3.83 -11.10
N SER A 54 -12.20 -2.56 -10.88
CA SER A 54 -12.98 -1.62 -10.07
C SER A 54 -13.59 -0.53 -10.94
N ASN A 55 -14.66 0.10 -10.46
CA ASN A 55 -15.27 1.20 -11.21
C ASN A 55 -14.36 2.44 -11.21
N GLU A 56 -14.30 3.17 -12.34
CA GLU A 56 -13.41 4.34 -12.49
C GLU A 56 -13.70 5.46 -11.47
N ARG A 57 -14.94 5.60 -11.00
CA ARG A 57 -15.31 6.62 -10.00
C ARG A 57 -14.66 6.33 -8.64
N ALA A 58 -14.65 5.06 -8.22
CA ALA A 58 -14.02 4.62 -6.99
C ALA A 58 -12.51 4.82 -7.09
N VAL A 59 -11.90 4.41 -8.20
CA VAL A 59 -10.47 4.63 -8.45
C VAL A 59 -10.14 6.12 -8.44
N ARG A 60 -10.95 6.97 -9.08
CA ARG A 60 -10.75 8.43 -9.02
C ARG A 60 -10.81 8.96 -7.59
N ASN A 61 -11.74 8.46 -6.77
CA ASN A 61 -11.80 8.82 -5.36
C ASN A 61 -10.54 8.39 -4.59
N TRP A 62 -9.88 7.28 -4.97
CA TRP A 62 -8.60 6.86 -4.39
C TRP A 62 -7.46 7.81 -4.80
N PHE A 63 -7.38 8.17 -6.09
CA PHE A 63 -6.41 9.16 -6.57
C PHE A 63 -6.61 10.55 -5.95
N ASP A 64 -7.86 10.91 -5.63
CA ASP A 64 -8.20 12.16 -4.95
C ASP A 64 -8.00 12.09 -3.42
N GLY A 65 -7.71 10.92 -2.85
CA GLY A 65 -7.59 10.71 -1.40
C GLY A 65 -8.90 10.85 -0.63
N LYS A 66 -10.05 10.83 -1.32
CA LYS A 66 -11.39 10.93 -0.71
C LYS A 66 -11.75 9.68 0.09
N ASN A 67 -11.42 8.52 -0.47
CA ASN A 67 -11.62 7.21 0.15
C ASN A 67 -10.39 6.33 -0.11
N SER A 68 -10.11 5.38 0.77
CA SER A 68 -9.10 4.35 0.52
C SER A 68 -9.66 3.22 -0.37
N PRO A 69 -8.80 2.50 -1.11
CA PRO A 69 -9.14 1.21 -1.68
C PRO A 69 -9.66 0.25 -0.61
N SER A 70 -10.58 -0.65 -0.99
CA SER A 70 -10.94 -1.78 -0.12
C SER A 70 -9.72 -2.67 0.11
N ALA A 71 -9.76 -3.51 1.16
CA ALA A 71 -8.66 -4.42 1.47
C ALA A 71 -8.28 -5.30 0.26
N ASP A 72 -9.26 -5.86 -0.45
CA ASP A 72 -9.01 -6.68 -1.65
C ASP A 72 -8.29 -5.89 -2.75
N ASN A 73 -8.75 -4.67 -3.02
CA ASN A 73 -8.13 -3.80 -4.02
C ASN A 73 -6.74 -3.34 -3.60
N LEU A 74 -6.52 -3.11 -2.31
CA LEU A 74 -5.21 -2.77 -1.77
C LEU A 74 -4.22 -3.91 -1.97
N VAL A 75 -4.62 -5.16 -1.72
CA VAL A 75 -3.77 -6.35 -1.96
C VAL A 75 -3.43 -6.48 -3.44
N ILE A 76 -4.39 -6.29 -4.34
CA ILE A 76 -4.12 -6.29 -5.79
C ILE A 76 -3.12 -5.19 -6.16
N LEU A 77 -3.30 -3.97 -5.63
CA LEU A 77 -2.37 -2.87 -5.88
C LEU A 77 -0.96 -3.16 -5.35
N MET A 78 -0.83 -3.71 -4.15
CA MET A 78 0.45 -4.11 -3.57
C MET A 78 1.13 -5.22 -4.36
N HIS A 79 0.36 -6.10 -5.00
CA HIS A 79 0.90 -7.15 -5.88
C HIS A 79 1.52 -6.58 -7.16
N HIS A 80 0.97 -5.49 -7.68
CA HIS A 80 1.41 -4.86 -8.93
C HIS A 80 2.33 -3.64 -8.74
N SER A 81 2.49 -3.15 -7.51
CA SER A 81 3.24 -1.92 -7.23
C SER A 81 4.02 -2.00 -5.93
N ASP A 82 5.35 -1.99 -6.07
CA ASP A 82 6.28 -1.88 -4.95
C ASP A 82 6.11 -0.55 -4.21
N GLN A 83 5.74 0.53 -4.89
CA GLN A 83 5.50 1.83 -4.24
C GLN A 83 4.31 1.76 -3.27
N ILE A 84 3.20 1.15 -3.69
CA ILE A 84 2.03 0.97 -2.81
C ILE A 84 2.40 0.08 -1.62
N LEU A 85 3.12 -1.04 -1.86
CA LEU A 85 3.60 -1.92 -0.80
C LEU A 85 4.49 -1.16 0.21
N ARG A 86 5.44 -0.36 -0.27
CA ARG A 86 6.33 0.44 0.60
C ARG A 86 5.54 1.43 1.45
N THR A 87 4.60 2.17 0.86
CA THR A 87 3.77 3.13 1.62
C THR A 87 2.99 2.43 2.74
N VAL A 88 2.41 1.25 2.50
CA VAL A 88 1.71 0.49 3.54
C VAL A 88 2.67 0.02 4.64
N LEU A 89 3.86 -0.45 4.28
CA LEU A 89 4.88 -0.88 5.25
C LEU A 89 5.42 0.30 6.09
N GLU A 90 5.58 1.48 5.49
CA GLU A 90 5.96 2.71 6.20
C GLU A 90 4.88 3.12 7.21
N LEU A 91 3.61 3.11 6.81
CA LEU A 91 2.49 3.38 7.72
C LEU A 91 2.38 2.33 8.84
N ALA A 92 2.83 1.10 8.60
CA ALA A 92 2.89 0.04 9.60
C ALA A 92 4.16 0.09 10.47
N ASP A 93 5.03 1.10 10.30
CA ASP A 93 6.36 1.21 10.92
C ASP A 93 7.24 -0.05 10.73
N ARG A 94 7.08 -0.72 9.58
CA ARG A 94 7.86 -1.90 9.17
C ARG A 94 8.98 -1.52 8.22
N ARG A 95 9.82 -0.58 8.68
CA ARG A 95 10.96 -0.03 7.92
C ARG A 95 11.99 -1.08 7.51
N ASP A 96 12.12 -2.16 8.28
CA ASP A 96 12.94 -3.33 7.96
C ASP A 96 12.53 -3.96 6.62
N LEU A 97 11.23 -4.10 6.38
CA LEU A 97 10.69 -4.70 5.16
C LEU A 97 10.74 -3.74 3.96
N VAL A 98 10.63 -2.43 4.20
CA VAL A 98 10.79 -1.40 3.15
C VAL A 98 12.16 -1.51 2.48
N LEU A 99 13.22 -1.68 3.28
CA LEU A 99 14.58 -1.86 2.77
C LEU A 99 14.72 -3.13 1.92
N ALA A 100 14.09 -4.23 2.35
CA ALA A 100 14.11 -5.49 1.60
C ALA A 100 13.42 -5.37 0.23
N VAL A 101 12.25 -4.71 0.16
CA VAL A 101 11.56 -4.41 -1.10
C VAL A 101 12.43 -3.52 -2.00
N GLY A 102 13.08 -2.50 -1.41
CA GLY A 102 14.04 -1.64 -2.10
C GLY A 102 15.17 -2.41 -2.79
N LEU A 103 15.80 -3.32 -2.05
CA LEU A 103 16.92 -4.12 -2.55
C LEU A 103 16.48 -5.10 -3.66
N SER A 104 15.31 -5.72 -3.52
CA SER A 104 14.75 -6.61 -4.54
C SER A 104 14.51 -5.86 -5.86
N GLY A 105 13.91 -4.67 -5.78
CA GLY A 105 13.68 -3.82 -6.96
C GLY A 105 14.97 -3.37 -7.63
N LEU A 106 15.97 -2.95 -6.84
CA LEU A 106 17.29 -2.56 -7.37
C LEU A 106 17.98 -3.73 -8.09
N ARG A 107 17.88 -4.95 -7.52
CA ARG A 107 18.42 -6.15 -8.15
C ARG A 107 17.74 -6.44 -9.48
N ALA A 108 16.41 -6.33 -9.56
CA ALA A 108 15.67 -6.53 -10.80
C ALA A 108 16.11 -5.53 -11.88
N GLN A 109 16.23 -4.25 -11.54
CA GLN A 109 16.72 -3.22 -12.46
C GLN A 109 18.14 -3.49 -12.96
N LEU A 110 19.05 -3.95 -12.10
CA LEU A 110 20.40 -4.32 -12.51
C LEU A 110 20.40 -5.51 -13.50
N VAL A 111 19.55 -6.51 -13.27
CA VAL A 111 19.40 -7.65 -14.18
C VAL A 111 18.90 -7.18 -15.55
N ASP A 112 17.91 -6.29 -15.58
CA ASP A 112 17.37 -5.75 -16.83
C ASP A 112 18.41 -4.94 -17.60
N VAL A 113 19.20 -4.12 -16.90
CA VAL A 113 20.29 -3.34 -17.52
C VAL A 113 21.38 -4.26 -18.09
N LEU A 114 21.77 -5.31 -17.36
CA LEU A 114 22.73 -6.30 -17.86
C LEU A 114 22.21 -7.00 -19.12
N ALA A 115 20.95 -7.46 -19.10
CA ALA A 115 20.33 -8.09 -20.27
C ALA A 115 20.27 -7.15 -21.48
N ALA A 116 20.00 -5.87 -21.26
CA ALA A 116 20.02 -4.86 -22.32
C ALA A 116 21.43 -4.69 -22.93
N ILE A 117 22.48 -4.66 -22.10
CA ILE A 117 23.87 -4.58 -22.56
C ILE A 117 24.24 -5.80 -23.41
N ASP A 118 23.92 -7.01 -22.93
CA ASP A 118 24.21 -8.26 -23.64
C ASP A 118 23.51 -8.29 -25.01
N SER A 119 22.25 -7.83 -25.06
CA SER A 119 21.48 -7.75 -26.32
C SER A 119 22.05 -6.74 -27.33
N ALA A 120 22.73 -5.68 -26.86
CA ALA A 120 23.32 -4.65 -27.72
C ALA A 120 24.70 -5.04 -28.27
N GLN A 121 25.34 -6.07 -27.70
CA GLN A 121 26.63 -6.59 -28.15
C GLN A 121 26.49 -7.79 -29.12
N SER A 122 25.25 -8.25 -29.34
CA SER A 122 24.89 -9.34 -30.26
C SER A 122 24.63 -8.82 -31.68
#